data_AF-A0A439VAP0-F1
#
_entry.id   AF-A0A439VAP0-F1
#
_cell.length_a   1.000
_cell.length_b   1.000
_cell.length_c   1.000
_cell.angle_alpha   90.00
_cell.angle_beta   90.00
_cell.angle_gamma   90.00
#
_symmetry.space_group_name_H-M   'P 1'
#
loop_
_entity.id
_entity.type
_entity.pdbx_description
1 polymer ?
#
loop_
_entity_poly.entity_id
_entity_poly.type
_entity_poly.pdbx_seq_one_letter_code
_entity_poly.pdbx_strand_id
1 'polypeptide(L)'
;MAEFEDEKPALTPLVIGLTRSPTLWGVPYMAVVIVVGCTIIGWLGSNSLWALLTAPVAYLVLFTLCTWDSKILDVMQVASRKTPRTRNKSFWGANSYGP
;
A
#
# COMPACT_ATOMS: atom_id res chain seq x y z
N MET A 1 -38.74 -24.58 -30.09
CA MET A 1 -37.61 -24.00 -29.35
C MET A 1 -38.20 -23.34 -28.12
N ALA A 2 -37.80 -23.73 -26.92
CA ALA A 2 -38.26 -23.06 -25.71
C ALA A 2 -37.59 -21.68 -25.64
N GLU A 3 -38.40 -20.62 -25.54
CA GLU A 3 -37.90 -19.27 -25.26
C GLU A 3 -37.36 -19.27 -23.83
N PHE A 4 -36.06 -19.01 -23.68
CA PHE A 4 -35.46 -18.75 -22.39
C PHE A 4 -35.67 -17.26 -22.09
N GLU A 5 -36.62 -16.99 -21.19
CA GLU A 5 -36.83 -15.64 -20.66
C GLU A 5 -35.63 -15.27 -19.78
N ASP A 6 -34.95 -14.17 -20.11
CA ASP A 6 -33.72 -13.73 -19.46
C ASP A 6 -34.08 -13.14 -18.08
N GLU A 7 -34.12 -14.00 -17.05
CA GLU A 7 -34.51 -13.62 -15.69
C GLU A 7 -33.50 -12.62 -15.13
N LYS A 8 -33.94 -11.36 -14.97
CA LYS A 8 -33.07 -10.27 -14.56
C LYS A 8 -32.60 -10.49 -13.11
N PRO A 9 -31.29 -10.61 -12.85
CA PRO A 9 -30.80 -10.98 -11.53
C PRO A 9 -31.16 -9.90 -10.49
N ALA A 10 -31.61 -10.34 -9.31
CA ALA A 10 -31.87 -9.45 -8.18
C ALA A 10 -30.53 -8.87 -7.67
N LEU A 11 -30.30 -7.59 -7.93
CA LEU A 11 -29.11 -6.87 -7.48
C LEU A 11 -29.36 -6.20 -6.13
N THR A 12 -28.54 -6.53 -5.12
CA THR A 12 -28.49 -5.78 -3.87
C THR A 12 -27.59 -4.54 -4.04
N PRO A 13 -27.99 -3.38 -3.50
CA PRO A 13 -27.18 -2.17 -3.63
C PRO A 13 -25.86 -2.33 -2.90
N LEU A 14 -24.75 -2.14 -3.63
CA LEU A 14 -23.41 -2.25 -3.08
C LEU A 14 -23.09 -1.06 -2.18
N VAL A 15 -22.85 -1.31 -0.90
CA VAL A 15 -22.32 -0.30 0.01
C VAL A 15 -20.82 -0.13 -0.25
N ILE A 16 -20.47 0.85 -1.08
CA ILE A 16 -19.08 1.12 -1.53
C ILE A 16 -18.11 1.30 -0.34
N GLY A 17 -18.60 1.79 0.80
CA GLY A 17 -17.80 1.93 2.02
C GLY A 17 -17.34 0.60 2.62
N LEU A 18 -18.05 -0.51 2.38
CA LEU A 18 -17.68 -1.85 2.86
C LEU A 18 -16.69 -2.56 1.94
N THR A 19 -16.49 -2.07 0.71
CA THR A 19 -15.57 -2.67 -0.27
C THR A 19 -14.26 -1.91 -0.42
N ARG A 20 -14.22 -0.63 -0.01
CA ARG A 20 -12.99 0.17 0.01
C ARG A 20 -12.25 -0.01 1.34
N SER A 21 -10.93 0.02 1.29
CA SER A 21 -10.11 0.03 2.50
C SER A 21 -10.36 1.29 3.35
N PRO A 22 -10.41 1.18 4.68
CA PRO A 22 -10.56 2.32 5.56
C PRO A 22 -9.37 3.28 5.40
N THR A 23 -9.66 4.54 5.11
CA THR A 23 -8.65 5.59 4.96
C THR A 23 -8.81 6.63 6.06
N LEU A 24 -7.69 7.11 6.59
CA LEU A 24 -7.61 8.22 7.52
C LEU A 24 -6.88 9.36 6.81
N TRP A 25 -7.51 10.52 6.70
CA TRP A 25 -6.96 11.70 6.01
C TRP A 25 -6.41 11.39 4.61
N GLY A 26 -7.15 10.57 3.85
CA GLY A 26 -6.82 10.23 2.47
C GLY A 26 -5.77 9.12 2.29
N VAL A 27 -5.20 8.57 3.38
CA VAL A 27 -4.19 7.49 3.33
C VAL A 27 -4.69 6.27 4.11
N PRO A 28 -4.32 5.03 3.73
CA PRO A 28 -4.65 3.84 4.50
C PRO A 28 -4.09 3.91 5.93
N TYR A 29 -4.75 3.27 6.89
CA TYR A 29 -4.31 3.24 8.30
C TYR A 29 -2.82 2.88 8.47
N MET A 30 -2.35 1.88 7.72
CA MET A 30 -0.95 1.44 7.76
C MET A 30 0.04 2.55 7.38
N ALA A 31 -0.32 3.45 6.46
CA ALA A 31 0.54 4.57 6.09
C ALA A 31 0.71 5.56 7.25
N VAL A 32 -0.36 5.85 7.98
CA VAL A 32 -0.30 6.73 9.16
C VAL A 32 0.63 6.14 10.24
N VAL A 33 0.53 4.83 10.47
CA VAL A 33 1.42 4.12 11.41
C VAL A 33 2.88 4.26 10.99
N ILE A 34 3.19 4.12 9.68
CA ILE A 34 4.54 4.30 9.16
C ILE A 34 5.03 5.74 9.34
N VAL A 35 4.21 6.75 9.04
CA VAL A 35 4.56 8.17 9.25
C VAL A 35 4.94 8.41 10.71
N VAL A 36 4.07 8.02 11.64
CA VAL A 36 4.31 8.21 13.09
C VAL A 36 5.57 7.46 13.54
N GLY A 37 5.72 6.19 13.13
CA GLY A 37 6.89 5.39 13.46
C GLY A 37 8.20 5.98 12.94
N CYS A 38 8.25 6.41 11.67
CA CYS A 38 9.39 7.08 11.08
C CYS A 38 9.72 8.39 11.82
N THR A 39 8.71 9.13 12.24
CA THR A 39 8.89 10.39 12.98
C THR A 39 9.52 10.16 14.36
N ILE A 40 9.04 9.14 15.08
CA ILE A 40 9.59 8.76 16.39
C ILE A 40 11.04 8.30 16.24
N ILE A 41 11.34 7.44 15.27
CA ILE A 41 12.71 6.96 15.01
C ILE A 41 13.63 8.12 14.63
N GLY A 42 13.18 9.02 13.75
CA GLY A 42 13.92 10.20 13.35
C GLY A 42 14.21 11.14 14.53
N TRP A 43 13.24 11.30 15.43
CA TRP A 43 13.43 12.07 16.66
C TRP A 43 14.45 11.41 17.56
N LEU A 44 14.28 10.13 17.90
CA LEU A 44 15.18 9.42 18.81
C LEU A 44 16.62 9.43 18.29
N GLY A 45 16.82 9.27 16.97
CA GLY A 45 18.15 9.25 16.37
C GLY A 45 18.84 10.61 16.32
N SER A 46 18.09 11.71 16.24
CA SER A 46 18.66 13.05 16.09
C SER A 46 18.61 13.91 17.35
N ASN A 47 17.74 13.58 18.32
CA ASN A 47 17.44 14.39 19.51
C ASN A 47 17.16 15.88 19.20
N SER A 48 16.61 16.16 18.02
CA SER A 48 16.38 17.51 17.53
C SER A 48 14.92 17.71 17.17
N LEU A 49 14.38 18.91 17.46
CA LEU A 49 13.03 19.28 17.06
C LEU A 49 12.84 19.27 15.54
N TRP A 50 13.91 19.44 14.77
CA TRP A 50 13.89 19.32 13.32
C TRP A 50 13.45 17.95 12.83
N ALA A 51 13.57 16.91 13.65
CA ALA A 51 13.06 15.59 13.33
C ALA A 51 11.55 15.55 13.08
N LEU A 52 10.78 16.48 13.63
CA LEU A 52 9.34 16.57 13.37
C LEU A 52 9.01 16.83 11.90
N LEU A 53 9.93 17.41 11.11
CA LEU A 53 9.73 17.58 9.67
C LEU A 53 9.69 16.26 8.91
N THR A 54 10.16 15.16 9.51
CA THR A 54 10.03 13.84 8.90
C THR A 54 8.57 13.42 8.73
N ALA A 55 7.66 13.87 9.61
CA ALA A 55 6.24 13.57 9.52
C ALA A 55 5.58 14.10 8.24
N PRO A 56 5.59 15.43 7.94
CA PRO A 56 4.98 15.94 6.73
C PRO A 56 5.67 15.40 5.46
N VAL A 57 7.00 15.20 5.49
CA VAL A 57 7.73 14.63 4.34
C VAL A 57 7.28 13.20 4.08
N ALA A 58 7.26 12.33 5.09
CA ALA A 58 6.82 10.95 4.96
C ALA A 58 5.34 10.86 4.55
N TYR A 59 4.49 11.73 5.10
CA TYR A 59 3.09 11.81 4.74
C TYR A 59 2.89 12.16 3.27
N LEU A 60 3.59 13.18 2.74
CA LEU A 60 3.47 13.56 1.34
C LEU A 60 3.90 12.43 0.40
N VAL A 61 5.01 11.76 0.72
CA VAL A 61 5.48 10.60 -0.06
C VAL A 61 4.43 9.48 -0.05
N LEU A 62 3.96 9.07 1.12
CA LEU A 62 2.98 7.99 1.23
C LEU A 62 1.63 8.37 0.63
N PHE A 63 1.20 9.62 0.77
CA PHE A 63 0.00 10.14 0.13
C PHE A 63 0.11 10.02 -1.40
N THR A 64 1.23 10.46 -1.99
CA THR A 64 1.45 10.35 -3.44
C THR A 64 1.49 8.90 -3.95
N LEU A 65 2.00 7.97 -3.14
CA LEU A 65 1.97 6.54 -3.48
C LEU A 65 0.55 5.96 -3.38
N CYS A 66 -0.19 6.35 -2.35
CA CYS A 66 -1.56 5.87 -2.13
C CYS A 66 -2.59 6.49 -3.08
N THR A 67 -2.32 7.65 -3.69
CA THR A 67 -3.15 8.20 -4.76
C THR A 67 -3.01 7.40 -6.05
N TRP A 68 -1.85 6.78 -6.31
CA TRP A 68 -1.66 5.83 -7.41
C TRP A 68 -2.35 4.49 -7.15
N ASP A 69 -2.11 3.91 -5.97
CA ASP A 69 -2.75 2.66 -5.57
C ASP A 69 -2.96 2.61 -4.04
N SER A 70 -4.22 2.49 -3.64
CA SER A 70 -4.61 2.36 -2.22
C SER A 70 -4.01 1.14 -1.50
N LYS A 71 -3.56 0.13 -2.24
CA LYS A 71 -2.96 -1.11 -1.76
C LYS A 71 -1.46 -1.20 -2.00
N ILE A 72 -0.81 -0.11 -2.42
CA ILE A 72 0.62 -0.10 -2.75
C ILE A 72 1.50 -0.66 -1.63
N LEU A 73 1.19 -0.35 -0.36
CA LEU A 73 1.95 -0.83 0.80
C LEU A 73 1.83 -2.34 0.98
N ASP A 74 0.63 -2.90 0.82
CA ASP A 74 0.38 -4.34 0.88
C ASP A 74 1.12 -5.04 -0.27
N VAL A 75 1.05 -4.49 -1.49
CA VAL A 75 1.75 -5.01 -2.67
C VAL A 75 3.27 -4.98 -2.46
N MET A 76 3.81 -3.86 -1.98
CA MET A 76 5.24 -3.74 -1.68
C MET A 76 5.68 -4.75 -0.62
N GLN A 77 4.87 -4.96 0.42
CA GLN A 77 5.16 -5.95 1.46
C GLN A 77 5.14 -7.37 0.90
N VAL A 78 4.11 -7.75 0.13
CA VAL A 78 3.98 -9.09 -0.44
C VAL A 78 5.10 -9.34 -1.45
N ALA A 79 5.36 -8.39 -2.36
CA ALA A 79 6.46 -8.49 -3.31
C ALA A 79 7.80 -8.66 -2.58
N SER A 80 8.08 -7.83 -1.58
CA SER A 80 9.35 -7.92 -0.84
C SER A 80 9.51 -9.26 -0.10
N ARG A 81 8.42 -9.85 0.40
CA ARG A 81 8.44 -11.14 1.12
C ARG A 81 8.47 -12.35 0.20
N LYS A 82 7.70 -12.34 -0.89
CA LYS A 82 7.52 -13.49 -1.79
C LYS A 82 8.54 -13.51 -2.94
N THR A 83 9.07 -12.36 -3.33
CA THR A 83 10.06 -12.22 -4.39
C THR A 83 11.29 -11.44 -3.90
N PRO A 84 12.09 -12.01 -2.97
CA PRO A 84 13.32 -11.39 -2.51
C PRO A 84 14.24 -11.05 -3.69
N ARG A 85 14.89 -9.90 -3.63
CA ARG A 85 15.80 -9.45 -4.68
C ARG A 85 17.02 -10.37 -4.73
N THR A 86 17.19 -11.07 -5.85
CA THR A 86 18.44 -11.78 -6.12
C THR A 86 19.51 -10.79 -6.58
N ARG A 87 20.73 -10.90 -6.04
CA ARG A 87 21.86 -10.01 -6.41
C ARG A 87 22.18 -10.07 -7.91
N ASN A 88 21.87 -11.22 -8.49
CA ASN A 88 22.09 -11.57 -9.87
C ASN A 88 21.08 -10.98 -10.86
N LYS A 89 19.96 -10.41 -10.35
CA LYS A 89 18.86 -9.91 -11.19
C LYS A 89 19.32 -8.87 -12.21
N SER A 90 20.27 -8.01 -11.86
CA SER A 90 20.77 -6.98 -12.78
C SER A 90 21.57 -7.54 -13.94
N PHE A 91 22.19 -8.71 -13.79
CA PHE A 91 22.99 -9.33 -14.84
C PHE A 91 22.11 -10.14 -15.80
N TRP A 92 21.18 -10.94 -15.29
CA TRP A 92 20.35 -11.84 -16.12
C TRP A 92 18.96 -11.28 -16.45
N GLY A 93 18.56 -10.15 -15.88
CA GLY A 93 17.20 -9.61 -16.02
C GLY A 93 16.11 -10.43 -15.30
N ALA A 94 16.45 -11.57 -14.71
CA ALA A 94 15.54 -12.47 -14.03
C ALA A 94 16.10 -12.90 -12.66
N ASN A 95 15.21 -13.38 -11.77
CA ASN A 95 15.63 -14.00 -10.52
C ASN A 95 16.13 -15.42 -10.80
N SER A 96 17.32 -15.75 -10.31
CA SER A 96 17.84 -17.12 -10.36
C SER A 96 17.01 -18.03 -9.46
N TYR A 97 16.74 -19.26 -9.91
CA TYR A 97 15.96 -20.27 -9.17
C TYR A 97 16.75 -20.94 -8.03
N GLY A 98 18.06 -20.68 -7.92
CA GLY A 98 18.92 -21.22 -6.87
C GLY A 98 18.97 -20.31 -5.62
N PRO A 99 19.31 -20.88 -4.45
CA PRO A 99 19.67 -20.09 -3.27
C PRO A 99 20.84 -19.14 -3.54
#